data_AF-A0A8C2FEB9-F1
#
_entry.id   AF-A0A8C2FEB9-F1
#
_cell.length_a   1.000
_cell.length_b   1.000
_cell.length_c   1.000
_cell.angle_alpha   90.00
_cell.angle_beta   90.00
_cell.angle_gamma   90.00
#
_symmetry.space_group_name_H-M   'P 1'
#
loop_
_entity.id
_entity.type
_entity.pdbx_description
1 polymer ?
#
loop_
_entity_poly.entity_id
_entity_poly.type
_entity_poly.pdbx_seq_one_letter_code
_entity_poly.pdbx_strand_id
1 'polypeptide(L)'
;MKRNVKMLEFEINEMEKRMIDVVNDGSVNILKKKKIELKSLLEQRVKGALVRARISSIKEMDAPTAYFFGLERKEAQKKCMLHLKRRNGTITSDPTEMRTMGIEFYKELFGNMGCDVESMDQFLRDLPKLRPEEKNSVDVMISFDELSKAVKELSTGKSPGIDGLPAEFYKAFWGVLGEDLYDVFCECFKRGCLPNSCQRAVLSLLPKSGDLGLLKNWRPVSLMCLDYKILSKCLANRLKKILHVVVKSEQTYCIPGRTIMDNMFLMRDVIDLSIRNNLDVGFLSIDQEKAFDRVGHEYLFTVLKTFGFGENIISWIKILYEDASVMLKIGGGLSCPIPVKRGIRQGCPLSGQLYSLAIEPLLCKLRNELQGLMIPGDNSGLRYSVSAYADDVNIFISGQNDIQILCKNLNLYEKSSSAKVNWAKCDGFAVGSWDGTGPPQLPEGLKWGKEG
;
A
#
# COMPACT_ATOMS: atom_id res chain seq x y z
N MET A 1 -19.73 -19.25 -22.94
CA MET A 1 -20.34 -19.69 -21.66
C MET A 1 -21.74 -19.10 -21.40
N LYS A 2 -21.97 -17.78 -21.25
CA LYS A 2 -23.32 -17.21 -21.01
C LYS A 2 -24.36 -17.51 -22.10
N ARG A 3 -23.96 -17.45 -23.38
CA ARG A 3 -24.82 -17.84 -24.53
C ARG A 3 -25.12 -19.34 -24.54
N ASN A 4 -24.11 -20.18 -24.26
CA ASN A 4 -24.27 -21.63 -24.22
C ASN A 4 -25.22 -22.10 -23.11
N VAL A 5 -25.17 -21.49 -21.91
CA VAL A 5 -26.10 -21.81 -20.81
C VAL A 5 -27.54 -21.50 -21.22
N LYS A 6 -27.80 -20.33 -21.80
CA LYS A 6 -29.15 -19.96 -22.27
C LYS A 6 -29.65 -20.87 -23.41
N MET A 7 -28.77 -21.27 -24.32
CA MET A 7 -29.13 -22.23 -25.38
C MET A 7 -29.46 -23.61 -24.80
N LEU A 8 -28.64 -24.12 -23.87
CA LEU A 8 -28.89 -25.40 -23.21
C LEU A 8 -30.20 -25.38 -22.39
N GLU A 9 -30.48 -24.30 -21.66
CA GLU A 9 -31.75 -24.11 -20.93
C GLU A 9 -32.95 -24.11 -21.89
N PHE A 10 -32.83 -23.44 -23.04
CA PHE A 10 -33.86 -23.43 -24.08
C PHE A 10 -34.07 -24.82 -24.69
N GLU A 11 -33.00 -25.52 -25.07
CA GLU A 11 -33.05 -26.86 -25.65
C GLU A 11 -33.62 -27.90 -24.67
N ILE A 12 -33.29 -27.80 -23.38
CA ILE A 12 -33.85 -28.65 -22.33
C ILE A 12 -35.35 -28.41 -22.19
N ASN A 13 -35.79 -27.14 -22.10
CA ASN A 13 -37.21 -26.80 -22.00
C ASN A 13 -38.01 -27.26 -23.24
N GLU A 14 -37.45 -27.12 -24.43
CA GLU A 14 -38.10 -27.58 -25.67
C GLU A 14 -38.21 -29.11 -25.72
N MET A 15 -37.18 -29.85 -25.28
CA MET A 15 -37.25 -31.30 -25.20
C MET A 15 -38.19 -31.80 -24.11
N GLU A 16 -38.24 -31.14 -22.95
CA GLU A 16 -39.19 -31.47 -21.88
C GLU A 16 -40.63 -31.27 -22.31
N LYS A 17 -40.94 -30.18 -23.05
CA LYS A 17 -42.27 -29.98 -23.64
C LYS A 17 -42.64 -31.07 -24.63
N ARG A 18 -41.71 -31.45 -25.53
CA ARG A 18 -41.95 -32.51 -26.53
C ARG A 18 -42.11 -33.90 -25.93
N MET A 19 -41.51 -34.15 -24.77
CA MET A 19 -41.65 -35.42 -24.04
C MET A 19 -43.00 -35.60 -23.35
N ILE A 20 -43.80 -34.53 -23.19
CA ILE A 20 -45.18 -34.63 -22.67
C ILE A 20 -46.07 -35.37 -23.68
N ASP A 21 -45.77 -35.26 -24.97
CA ASP A 21 -46.60 -35.82 -26.05
C ASP A 21 -46.11 -37.19 -26.56
N VAL A 22 -44.79 -37.45 -26.57
CA VAL A 22 -44.20 -38.74 -27.01
C VAL A 22 -42.92 -39.06 -26.21
N VAL A 23 -42.92 -40.18 -25.49
CA VAL A 23 -41.74 -40.66 -24.73
C VAL A 23 -40.97 -41.69 -25.54
N ASN A 24 -39.71 -41.39 -25.88
CA ASN A 24 -38.76 -42.32 -26.49
C ASN A 24 -37.49 -42.38 -25.64
N ASP A 25 -36.99 -43.58 -25.36
CA ASP A 25 -35.86 -43.86 -24.48
C ASP A 25 -34.56 -43.18 -24.95
N GLY A 26 -34.38 -43.03 -26.27
CA GLY A 26 -33.28 -42.27 -26.87
C GLY A 26 -33.32 -40.78 -26.53
N SER A 27 -34.51 -40.18 -26.52
CA SER A 27 -34.71 -38.76 -26.16
C SER A 27 -34.43 -38.53 -24.68
N VAL A 28 -34.82 -39.47 -23.81
CA VAL A 28 -34.60 -39.40 -22.35
C VAL A 28 -33.11 -39.38 -22.02
N ASN A 29 -32.30 -40.20 -22.71
CA ASN A 29 -30.86 -40.22 -22.52
C ASN A 29 -30.17 -38.92 -23.01
N ILE A 30 -30.64 -38.34 -24.11
CA ILE A 30 -30.14 -37.04 -24.62
C ILE A 30 -30.48 -35.92 -23.63
N LEU A 31 -31.70 -35.90 -23.08
CA LEU A 31 -32.12 -34.92 -22.08
C LEU A 31 -31.28 -35.04 -20.80
N LYS A 32 -31.05 -36.26 -20.30
CA LYS A 32 -30.14 -36.50 -19.15
C LYS A 32 -28.74 -35.95 -19.41
N LYS A 33 -28.18 -36.21 -20.60
CA LYS A 33 -26.85 -35.72 -20.97
C LYS A 33 -26.77 -34.19 -20.99
N LYS A 34 -27.76 -33.52 -21.59
CA LYS A 34 -27.84 -32.05 -21.59
C LYS A 34 -28.04 -31.46 -20.19
N LYS A 35 -28.84 -32.09 -19.34
CA LYS A 35 -29.01 -31.67 -17.93
C LYS A 35 -27.70 -31.79 -17.14
N ILE A 36 -26.93 -32.86 -17.34
CA ILE A 36 -25.60 -33.03 -16.74
C ILE A 36 -24.62 -31.96 -17.24
N GLU A 37 -24.63 -31.68 -18.55
CA GLU A 37 -23.80 -30.63 -19.15
C GLU A 37 -24.15 -29.24 -18.58
N LEU A 38 -25.44 -28.92 -18.48
CA LEU A 38 -25.91 -27.67 -17.88
C LEU A 38 -25.49 -27.57 -16.40
N LYS A 39 -25.66 -28.65 -15.62
CA LYS A 39 -25.23 -28.71 -14.23
C LYS A 39 -23.72 -28.46 -14.09
N SER A 40 -22.90 -29.10 -14.91
CA SER A 40 -21.45 -28.91 -14.93
C SER A 40 -21.06 -27.46 -15.25
N LEU A 41 -21.69 -26.84 -16.26
CA LEU A 41 -21.46 -25.42 -16.60
C LEU A 41 -21.89 -24.46 -15.48
N LEU A 42 -23.02 -24.73 -14.82
CA LEU A 42 -23.47 -23.95 -13.68
C LEU A 42 -22.54 -24.11 -12.48
N GLU A 43 -22.08 -25.33 -12.18
CA GLU A 43 -21.09 -25.59 -11.12
C GLU A 43 -19.77 -24.86 -11.39
N GLN A 44 -19.27 -24.85 -12.63
CA GLN A 44 -18.10 -24.05 -13.00
C GLN A 44 -18.34 -22.55 -12.79
N ARG A 45 -19.52 -22.06 -13.15
CA ARG A 45 -19.89 -20.64 -12.96
C ARG A 45 -20.01 -20.27 -11.48
N VAL A 46 -20.56 -21.17 -10.67
CA VAL A 46 -20.65 -21.05 -9.21
C VAL A 46 -19.25 -21.05 -8.61
N LYS A 47 -18.38 -22.01 -8.96
CA LYS A 47 -16.97 -22.04 -8.54
C LYS A 47 -16.26 -20.73 -8.88
N GLY A 48 -16.43 -20.24 -10.11
CA GLY A 48 -15.86 -18.96 -10.52
C GLY A 48 -16.40 -17.77 -9.71
N ALA A 49 -17.69 -17.75 -9.39
CA ALA A 49 -18.28 -16.70 -8.56
C ALA A 49 -17.87 -16.80 -7.10
N LEU A 50 -17.73 -18.00 -6.54
CA LEU A 50 -17.18 -18.24 -5.20
C LEU A 50 -15.76 -17.69 -5.09
N VAL A 51 -14.90 -17.99 -6.08
CA VAL A 51 -13.54 -17.44 -6.14
C VAL A 51 -13.55 -15.91 -6.20
N ARG A 52 -14.41 -15.30 -7.04
CA ARG A 52 -14.50 -13.83 -7.16
C ARG A 52 -15.13 -13.14 -5.95
N ALA A 53 -16.06 -13.82 -5.29
CA ALA A 53 -16.71 -13.38 -4.05
C ALA A 53 -15.89 -13.70 -2.79
N ARG A 54 -14.81 -14.48 -2.91
CA ARG A 54 -13.96 -14.97 -1.81
C ARG A 54 -14.72 -15.79 -0.76
N ILE A 55 -15.67 -16.61 -1.21
CA ILE A 55 -16.39 -17.56 -0.36
C ILE A 55 -15.75 -18.93 -0.53
N SER A 56 -15.42 -19.56 0.59
CA SER A 56 -14.58 -20.76 0.62
C SER A 56 -15.38 -22.05 0.50
N SER A 57 -16.70 -22.00 0.72
CA SER A 57 -17.57 -23.17 0.64
C SER A 57 -18.96 -22.83 0.13
N ILE A 58 -19.51 -23.71 -0.73
CA ILE A 58 -20.94 -23.67 -1.11
C ILE A 58 -21.84 -23.80 0.13
N LYS A 59 -21.39 -24.42 1.23
CA LYS A 59 -22.18 -24.54 2.46
C LYS A 59 -22.45 -23.20 3.16
N GLU A 60 -21.66 -22.16 2.89
CA GLU A 60 -21.92 -20.79 3.35
C GLU A 60 -22.96 -20.08 2.46
N MET A 61 -23.41 -20.74 1.38
CA MET A 61 -24.46 -20.30 0.48
C MET A 61 -25.63 -21.29 0.54
N ASP A 62 -26.77 -20.90 1.14
CA ASP A 62 -27.98 -21.72 1.16
C ASP A 62 -28.41 -22.23 -0.25
N ALA A 63 -28.11 -21.45 -1.31
CA ALA A 63 -28.15 -21.88 -2.72
C ALA A 63 -27.42 -20.89 -3.66
N PRO A 64 -26.97 -21.30 -4.88
CA PRO A 64 -26.45 -20.41 -5.92
C PRO A 64 -27.57 -19.58 -6.59
N THR A 65 -28.18 -18.68 -5.82
CA THR A 65 -29.33 -17.86 -6.24
C THR A 65 -28.93 -16.67 -7.13
N ALA A 66 -29.88 -16.17 -7.91
CA ALA A 66 -29.71 -14.93 -8.68
C ALA A 66 -29.33 -13.73 -7.78
N TYR A 67 -29.77 -13.74 -6.51
CA TYR A 67 -29.41 -12.75 -5.50
C TYR A 67 -27.91 -12.70 -5.23
N PHE A 68 -27.25 -13.85 -5.04
CA PHE A 68 -25.80 -13.92 -4.82
C PHE A 68 -24.99 -13.40 -6.02
N PHE A 69 -25.32 -13.85 -7.23
CA PHE A 69 -24.71 -13.31 -8.45
C PHE A 69 -25.03 -11.82 -8.64
N GLY A 70 -26.14 -11.34 -8.07
CA GLY A 70 -26.49 -9.92 -7.99
C GLY A 70 -25.57 -9.14 -7.06
N LEU A 71 -25.28 -9.67 -5.87
CA LEU A 71 -24.31 -9.09 -4.92
C LEU A 71 -22.90 -9.04 -5.51
N GLU A 72 -22.44 -10.14 -6.11
CA GLU A 72 -21.15 -10.21 -6.82
C GLU A 72 -21.05 -9.13 -7.90
N ARG A 73 -22.09 -8.98 -8.73
CA ARG A 73 -22.14 -7.95 -9.78
C ARG A 73 -22.17 -6.54 -9.20
N LYS A 74 -22.93 -6.31 -8.12
CA LYS A 74 -23.00 -5.01 -7.45
C LYS A 74 -21.63 -4.60 -6.91
N GLU A 75 -20.90 -5.54 -6.30
CA GLU A 75 -19.53 -5.31 -5.82
C GLU A 75 -18.53 -5.10 -6.97
N ALA A 76 -18.66 -5.84 -8.07
CA ALA A 76 -17.85 -5.63 -9.27
C ALA A 76 -18.12 -4.26 -9.91
N GLN A 77 -19.38 -3.82 -9.95
CA GLN A 77 -19.79 -2.52 -10.50
C GLN A 77 -19.26 -1.35 -9.66
N LYS A 78 -19.32 -1.44 -8.32
CA LYS A 78 -18.75 -0.42 -7.42
C LYS A 78 -17.25 -0.19 -7.64
N LYS A 79 -16.52 -1.25 -8.02
CA LYS A 79 -15.07 -1.20 -8.27
C LYS A 79 -14.73 -0.79 -9.71
N CYS A 80 -15.71 -0.70 -10.60
CA CYS A 80 -15.48 -0.40 -12.00
C CYS A 80 -15.40 1.11 -12.20
N MET A 81 -14.32 1.55 -12.83
CA MET A 81 -14.22 2.91 -13.35
C MET A 81 -15.09 3.01 -14.60
N LEU A 82 -16.21 3.73 -14.49
CA LEU A 82 -17.20 3.86 -15.58
C LEU A 82 -16.88 5.03 -16.51
N HIS A 83 -16.33 6.11 -15.97
CA HIS A 83 -15.99 7.32 -16.72
C HIS A 83 -14.86 8.09 -16.03
N LEU A 84 -14.22 9.00 -16.77
CA LEU A 84 -13.24 9.94 -16.25
C LEU A 84 -13.56 11.37 -16.68
N LYS A 85 -13.29 12.33 -15.81
CA LYS A 85 -13.38 13.77 -16.07
C LYS A 85 -12.03 14.28 -16.56
N ARG A 86 -12.04 14.99 -17.68
CA ARG A 86 -10.89 15.72 -18.23
C ARG A 86 -10.67 17.02 -17.47
N ARG A 87 -9.49 17.62 -17.64
CA ARG A 87 -9.14 18.92 -17.02
C ARG A 87 -10.07 20.07 -17.43
N ASN A 88 -10.64 20.00 -18.65
CA ASN A 88 -11.61 20.97 -19.16
C ASN A 88 -13.06 20.72 -18.69
N GLY A 89 -13.28 19.78 -17.76
CA GLY A 89 -14.61 19.46 -17.22
C GLY A 89 -15.44 18.46 -18.04
N THR A 90 -15.02 18.11 -19.26
CA THR A 90 -15.72 17.10 -20.08
C THR A 90 -15.53 15.69 -19.54
N ILE A 91 -16.49 14.79 -19.79
CA ILE A 91 -16.45 13.40 -19.34
C ILE A 91 -16.16 12.47 -20.53
N THR A 92 -15.40 11.41 -20.30
CA THR A 92 -15.24 10.29 -21.24
C THR A 92 -15.59 8.97 -20.58
N SER A 93 -16.23 8.10 -21.34
CA SER A 93 -16.48 6.69 -20.97
C SER A 93 -15.83 5.73 -21.97
N ASP A 94 -15.03 6.26 -22.91
CA ASP A 94 -14.31 5.42 -23.87
C ASP A 94 -13.12 4.73 -23.18
N PRO A 95 -13.05 3.39 -23.19
CA PRO A 95 -11.99 2.65 -22.50
C PRO A 95 -10.58 3.00 -22.97
N THR A 96 -10.40 3.40 -24.24
CA THR A 96 -9.08 3.73 -24.81
C THR A 96 -8.63 5.10 -24.33
N GLU A 97 -9.50 6.11 -24.42
CA GLU A 97 -9.23 7.44 -23.88
C GLU A 97 -8.98 7.41 -22.38
N MET A 98 -9.79 6.66 -21.62
CA MET A 98 -9.61 6.52 -20.17
C MET A 98 -8.24 5.88 -19.83
N ARG A 99 -7.78 4.90 -20.63
CA ARG A 99 -6.44 4.33 -20.48
C ARG A 99 -5.35 5.36 -20.77
N THR A 100 -5.49 6.14 -21.84
CA THR A 100 -4.52 7.21 -22.19
C THR A 100 -4.41 8.25 -21.07
N MET A 101 -5.54 8.74 -20.57
CA MET A 101 -5.58 9.66 -19.42
C MET A 101 -4.91 9.06 -18.18
N GLY A 102 -5.17 7.78 -17.91
CA GLY A 102 -4.53 7.05 -16.83
C GLY A 102 -3.02 6.92 -17.00
N ILE A 103 -2.55 6.62 -18.21
CA ILE A 103 -1.12 6.53 -18.54
C ILE A 103 -0.44 7.88 -18.29
N GLU A 104 -0.99 8.97 -18.80
CA GLU A 104 -0.43 10.32 -18.61
C GLU A 104 -0.32 10.68 -17.13
N PHE A 105 -1.40 10.46 -16.37
CA PHE A 105 -1.44 10.73 -14.94
C PHE A 105 -0.37 9.95 -14.16
N TYR A 106 -0.21 8.65 -14.44
CA TYR A 106 0.78 7.82 -13.74
C TYR A 106 2.21 8.00 -14.26
N LYS A 107 2.40 8.42 -15.51
CA LYS A 107 3.71 8.85 -16.01
C LYS A 107 4.20 10.09 -15.27
N GLU A 108 3.33 11.07 -15.05
CA GLU A 108 3.65 12.26 -14.25
C GLU A 108 3.88 11.89 -12.77
N LEU A 109 3.03 11.02 -12.21
CA LEU A 109 3.14 10.60 -10.82
C LEU A 109 4.40 9.79 -10.55
N PHE A 110 4.79 8.84 -11.40
CA PHE A 110 5.96 7.98 -11.20
C PHE A 110 7.23 8.47 -11.89
N GLY A 111 7.16 9.61 -12.59
CA GLY A 111 8.31 10.26 -13.18
C GLY A 111 9.32 10.75 -12.14
N ASN A 112 10.58 10.91 -12.55
CA ASN A 112 11.61 11.47 -11.70
C ASN A 112 11.40 12.98 -11.53
N MET A 113 11.42 13.49 -10.29
CA MET A 113 11.34 14.93 -10.00
C MET A 113 12.69 15.54 -9.63
N GLY A 114 13.77 14.74 -9.60
CA GLY A 114 15.05 15.15 -9.04
C GLY A 114 14.97 15.38 -7.53
N CYS A 115 16.09 15.25 -6.84
CA CYS A 115 16.23 15.65 -5.45
C CYS A 115 17.36 16.66 -5.36
N ASP A 116 17.22 17.68 -4.52
CA ASP A 116 18.31 18.60 -4.25
C ASP A 116 19.34 17.92 -3.34
N VAL A 117 20.52 17.65 -3.88
CA VAL A 117 21.59 16.89 -3.21
C VAL A 117 22.09 17.64 -1.98
N GLU A 118 22.22 18.97 -2.06
CA GLU A 118 22.70 19.78 -0.94
C GLU A 118 21.69 19.79 0.21
N SER A 119 20.40 19.99 -0.10
CA SER A 119 19.31 19.85 0.87
C SER A 119 19.31 18.46 1.50
N MET A 120 19.50 17.40 0.70
CA MET A 120 19.53 16.02 1.18
C MET A 120 20.69 15.78 2.16
N ASP A 121 21.89 16.22 1.84
CA ASP A 121 23.05 16.09 2.72
C ASP A 121 22.86 16.86 4.03
N GLN A 122 22.26 18.05 3.99
CA GLN A 122 21.90 18.79 5.20
C GLN A 122 20.79 18.08 5.99
N PHE A 123 19.84 17.45 5.30
CA PHE A 123 18.69 16.80 5.90
C PHE A 123 19.05 15.49 6.60
N LEU A 124 20.03 14.76 6.08
CA LEU A 124 20.41 13.45 6.58
C LEU A 124 21.57 13.48 7.59
N ARG A 125 22.03 14.66 8.00
CA ARG A 125 23.03 14.80 9.09
C ARG A 125 22.51 14.28 10.42
N ASP A 126 23.41 13.73 11.21
CA ASP A 126 23.19 13.33 12.61
C ASP A 126 22.09 12.29 12.86
N LEU A 127 21.75 11.50 11.84
CA LEU A 127 20.84 10.37 11.99
C LEU A 127 21.49 9.23 12.79
N PRO A 128 20.67 8.45 13.55
CA PRO A 128 21.16 7.26 14.22
C PRO A 128 21.74 6.28 13.20
N LYS A 129 22.77 5.53 13.60
CA LYS A 129 23.40 4.52 12.74
C LYS A 129 23.33 3.16 13.39
N LEU A 130 23.15 2.13 12.56
CA LEU A 130 23.28 0.74 12.98
C LEU A 130 24.70 0.49 13.51
N ARG A 131 24.77 -0.23 14.62
CA ARG A 131 26.02 -0.76 15.15
C ARG A 131 26.57 -1.83 14.20
N PRO A 132 27.90 -2.08 14.21
CA PRO A 132 28.50 -3.10 13.33
C PRO A 132 27.84 -4.48 13.44
N GLU A 133 27.47 -4.91 14.65
CA GLU A 133 26.79 -6.18 14.90
C GLU A 133 25.41 -6.25 14.21
N GLU A 134 24.62 -5.17 14.32
CA GLU A 134 23.29 -5.07 13.72
C GLU A 134 23.38 -5.04 12.20
N LYS A 135 24.32 -4.26 11.67
CA LYS A 135 24.62 -4.21 10.23
C LYS A 135 24.97 -5.61 9.70
N ASN A 136 25.95 -6.27 10.31
CA ASN A 136 26.42 -7.59 9.88
C ASN A 136 25.33 -8.65 9.98
N SER A 137 24.37 -8.52 10.91
CA SER A 137 23.27 -9.48 11.07
C SER A 137 22.28 -9.50 9.89
N VAL A 138 22.20 -8.42 9.11
CA VAL A 138 21.27 -8.28 7.97
C VAL A 138 21.97 -8.17 6.63
N ASP A 139 23.28 -7.90 6.62
CA ASP A 139 24.09 -7.67 5.41
C ASP A 139 24.75 -8.94 4.86
N VAL A 140 24.04 -10.07 4.97
CA VAL A 140 24.49 -11.38 4.47
C VAL A 140 23.70 -11.78 3.22
N MET A 141 24.21 -12.74 2.45
CA MET A 141 23.46 -13.31 1.32
C MET A 141 22.16 -13.98 1.80
N ILE A 142 21.11 -13.92 0.99
CA ILE A 142 19.85 -14.62 1.27
C ILE A 142 20.11 -16.13 1.28
N SER A 143 19.55 -16.82 2.28
CA SER A 143 19.57 -18.27 2.33
C SER A 143 18.26 -18.88 1.84
N PHE A 144 18.33 -20.13 1.41
CA PHE A 144 17.15 -20.92 1.05
C PHE A 144 16.14 -21.02 2.21
N ASP A 145 16.61 -21.12 3.46
CA ASP A 145 15.75 -21.20 4.64
C ASP A 145 14.92 -19.92 4.86
N GLU A 146 15.50 -18.75 4.59
CA GLU A 146 14.77 -17.49 4.71
C GLU A 146 13.68 -17.36 3.65
N LEU A 147 13.95 -17.82 2.42
CA LEU A 147 12.94 -17.90 1.35
C LEU A 147 11.85 -18.90 1.71
N SER A 148 12.22 -20.08 2.21
CA SER A 148 11.29 -21.11 2.68
C SER A 148 10.37 -20.59 3.78
N LYS A 149 10.92 -19.81 4.71
CA LYS A 149 10.14 -19.12 5.76
C LYS A 149 9.22 -18.06 5.16
N ALA A 150 9.71 -17.26 4.21
CA ALA A 150 8.92 -16.24 3.53
C ALA A 150 7.69 -16.84 2.84
N VAL A 151 7.85 -17.96 2.11
CA VAL A 151 6.76 -18.68 1.44
C VAL A 151 5.69 -19.13 2.42
N LYS A 152 6.09 -19.73 3.56
CA LYS A 152 5.15 -20.19 4.60
C LYS A 152 4.31 -19.04 5.16
N GLU A 153 4.93 -17.88 5.36
CA GLU A 153 4.30 -16.68 5.93
C GLU A 153 3.44 -15.86 4.93
N LEU A 154 3.51 -16.15 3.62
CA LEU A 154 2.67 -15.46 2.64
C LEU A 154 1.18 -15.74 2.91
N SER A 155 0.37 -14.69 2.90
CA SER A 155 -1.09 -14.84 3.05
C SER A 155 -1.73 -15.50 1.83
N THR A 156 -2.62 -16.46 2.08
CA THR A 156 -3.45 -17.13 1.06
C THR A 156 -4.67 -16.26 0.68
N GLY A 157 -5.36 -16.61 -0.40
CA GLY A 157 -6.57 -15.92 -0.88
C GLY A 157 -6.32 -14.52 -1.45
N LYS A 158 -5.07 -14.20 -1.80
CA LYS A 158 -4.69 -12.93 -2.42
C LYS A 158 -4.61 -13.05 -3.94
N SER A 159 -4.88 -11.95 -4.63
CA SER A 159 -4.78 -11.91 -6.09
C SER A 159 -3.32 -12.07 -6.55
N PRO A 160 -3.06 -12.94 -7.54
CA PRO A 160 -1.73 -13.14 -8.10
C PRO A 160 -1.31 -11.96 -9.00
N GLY A 161 -0.08 -12.04 -9.50
CA GLY A 161 0.44 -11.13 -10.52
C GLY A 161 -0.12 -11.43 -11.91
N ILE A 162 0.59 -10.99 -12.94
CA ILE A 162 0.20 -11.23 -14.34
C ILE A 162 0.36 -12.70 -14.77
N ASP A 163 1.23 -13.44 -14.09
CA ASP A 163 1.47 -14.87 -14.26
C ASP A 163 0.30 -15.76 -13.80
N GLY A 164 -0.57 -15.23 -12.94
CA GLY A 164 -1.72 -15.96 -12.40
C GLY A 164 -1.37 -17.00 -11.34
N LEU A 165 -0.10 -17.15 -10.97
CA LEU A 165 0.34 -18.09 -9.93
C LEU A 165 0.06 -17.48 -8.55
N PRO A 166 -0.72 -18.13 -7.66
CA PRO A 166 -1.04 -17.61 -6.33
C PRO A 166 -0.10 -18.17 -5.24
N ALA A 167 -0.19 -17.67 -4.00
CA ALA A 167 0.71 -18.10 -2.92
C ALA A 167 0.57 -19.59 -2.60
N GLU A 168 -0.64 -20.13 -2.77
CA GLU A 168 -1.00 -21.54 -2.62
C GLU A 168 -0.18 -22.45 -3.53
N PHE A 169 0.10 -21.99 -4.76
CA PHE A 169 0.95 -22.73 -5.70
C PHE A 169 2.36 -22.89 -5.13
N TYR A 170 2.98 -21.79 -4.70
CA TYR A 170 4.33 -21.84 -4.11
C TYR A 170 4.34 -22.67 -2.83
N LYS A 171 3.34 -22.54 -1.96
CA LYS A 171 3.26 -23.36 -0.74
C LYS A 171 3.14 -24.86 -1.03
N ALA A 172 2.41 -25.24 -2.08
CA ALA A 172 2.22 -26.64 -2.44
C ALA A 172 3.44 -27.25 -3.13
N PHE A 173 4.12 -26.48 -4.00
CA PHE A 173 5.19 -26.97 -4.86
C PHE A 173 6.59 -26.50 -4.44
N TRP A 174 6.74 -25.86 -3.28
CA TRP A 174 8.03 -25.33 -2.81
C TRP A 174 9.14 -26.39 -2.77
N GLY A 175 8.81 -27.62 -2.36
CA GLY A 175 9.77 -28.72 -2.31
C GLY A 175 10.26 -29.19 -3.68
N VAL A 176 9.61 -28.75 -4.77
CA VAL A 176 10.01 -29.07 -6.16
C VAL A 176 10.74 -27.88 -6.79
N LEU A 177 10.22 -26.66 -6.64
CA LEU A 177 10.72 -25.47 -7.36
C LEU A 177 11.60 -24.53 -6.52
N GLY A 178 11.69 -24.74 -5.21
CA GLY A 178 12.29 -23.79 -4.29
C GLY A 178 13.78 -23.55 -4.55
N GLU A 179 14.53 -24.62 -4.82
CA GLU A 179 15.97 -24.54 -5.09
C GLU A 179 16.24 -23.81 -6.41
N ASP A 180 15.47 -24.12 -7.47
CA ASP A 180 15.57 -23.40 -8.75
C ASP A 180 15.30 -21.90 -8.58
N LEU A 181 14.29 -21.53 -7.78
CA LEU A 181 13.99 -20.13 -7.51
C LEU A 181 15.08 -19.46 -6.68
N TYR A 182 15.71 -20.19 -5.75
CA TYR A 182 16.86 -19.69 -5.00
C TYR A 182 18.05 -19.38 -5.91
N ASP A 183 18.37 -20.27 -6.85
CA ASP A 183 19.41 -20.07 -7.85
C ASP A 183 19.11 -18.85 -8.74
N VAL A 184 17.85 -18.70 -9.16
CA VAL A 184 17.39 -17.51 -9.90
C VAL A 184 17.65 -16.23 -9.10
N PHE A 185 17.32 -16.18 -7.81
CA PHE A 185 17.59 -15.00 -6.99
C PHE A 185 19.09 -14.74 -6.80
N CYS A 186 19.89 -15.79 -6.61
CA CYS A 186 21.35 -15.65 -6.54
C CYS A 186 21.92 -15.02 -7.82
N GLU A 187 21.43 -15.43 -8.99
CA GLU A 187 21.82 -14.82 -10.27
C GLU A 187 21.30 -13.38 -10.41
N CYS A 188 20.07 -13.10 -9.96
CA CYS A 188 19.52 -11.74 -9.94
C CYS A 188 20.39 -10.80 -9.11
N PHE A 189 20.91 -11.27 -7.98
CA PHE A 189 21.82 -10.51 -7.13
C PHE A 189 23.12 -10.17 -7.86
N LYS A 190 23.74 -11.16 -8.52
CA LYS A 190 24.98 -10.97 -9.29
C LYS A 190 24.78 -9.98 -10.45
N ARG A 191 23.64 -10.05 -11.14
CA ARG A 191 23.33 -9.18 -12.29
C ARG A 191 22.82 -7.80 -11.89
N GLY A 192 22.28 -7.65 -10.69
CA GLY A 192 21.68 -6.40 -10.22
C GLY A 192 20.26 -6.15 -10.77
N CYS A 193 19.56 -7.16 -11.31
CA CYS A 193 18.20 -6.99 -11.81
C CYS A 193 17.33 -8.25 -11.62
N LEU A 194 16.01 -8.05 -11.51
CA LEU A 194 15.03 -9.13 -11.48
C LEU A 194 14.68 -9.62 -12.89
N PRO A 195 14.08 -10.82 -13.04
CA PRO A 195 13.54 -11.25 -14.32
C PRO A 195 12.42 -10.33 -14.78
N ASN A 196 12.22 -10.21 -16.11
CA ASN A 196 11.18 -9.37 -16.70
C ASN A 196 9.76 -9.62 -16.16
N SER A 197 9.46 -10.87 -15.78
CA SER A 197 8.20 -11.26 -15.15
C SER A 197 7.97 -10.60 -13.78
N CYS A 198 9.04 -10.29 -13.04
CA CYS A 198 9.01 -9.73 -11.69
C CYS A 198 9.18 -8.20 -11.67
N GLN A 199 9.72 -7.63 -12.74
CA GLN A 199 9.86 -6.18 -12.91
C GLN A 199 8.51 -5.48 -13.13
N ARG A 200 7.54 -6.19 -13.70
CA ARG A 200 6.22 -5.65 -14.08
C ARG A 200 5.14 -5.94 -13.03
N ALA A 201 4.39 -4.92 -12.65
CA ALA A 201 3.20 -5.06 -11.81
C ALA A 201 1.93 -4.62 -12.54
N VAL A 202 0.80 -5.26 -12.26
CA VAL A 202 -0.51 -4.78 -12.74
C VAL A 202 -1.05 -3.79 -11.72
N LEU A 203 -1.25 -2.54 -12.13
CA LEU A 203 -1.81 -1.50 -11.29
C LEU A 203 -3.34 -1.56 -11.35
N SER A 204 -3.94 -2.11 -10.29
CA SER A 204 -5.39 -2.14 -10.11
C SER A 204 -5.83 -0.92 -9.31
N LEU A 205 -6.89 -0.24 -9.76
CA LEU A 205 -7.41 0.93 -9.10
C LEU A 205 -8.61 0.57 -8.22
N LEU A 206 -8.58 0.97 -6.95
CA LEU A 206 -9.69 0.83 -6.01
C LEU A 206 -10.33 2.21 -5.77
N PRO A 207 -11.67 2.31 -5.69
CA PRO A 207 -12.33 3.58 -5.43
C PRO A 207 -11.99 4.10 -4.02
N LYS A 208 -11.70 5.40 -3.90
CA LYS A 208 -11.69 6.14 -2.62
C LYS A 208 -13.00 6.93 -2.46
N SER A 209 -13.13 7.65 -1.37
CA SER A 209 -14.17 8.68 -1.21
C SER A 209 -13.98 9.84 -2.19
N GLY A 210 -15.07 10.56 -2.47
CA GLY A 210 -15.09 11.73 -3.36
C GLY A 210 -15.54 11.41 -4.78
N ASP A 211 -15.30 12.35 -5.70
CA ASP A 211 -15.70 12.25 -7.11
C ASP A 211 -14.86 11.19 -7.85
N LEU A 212 -15.47 10.03 -8.13
CA LEU A 212 -14.84 8.91 -8.84
C LEU A 212 -14.58 9.19 -10.33
N GLY A 213 -15.06 10.32 -10.87
CA GLY A 213 -14.63 10.79 -12.18
C GLY A 213 -13.18 11.29 -12.20
N LEU A 214 -12.56 11.54 -11.04
CA LEU A 214 -11.20 12.06 -10.94
C LEU A 214 -10.20 10.96 -10.57
N LEU A 215 -9.14 10.77 -11.38
CA LEU A 215 -8.09 9.76 -11.15
C LEU A 215 -7.41 9.86 -9.76
N LYS A 216 -7.32 11.07 -9.19
CA LYS A 216 -6.76 11.28 -7.84
C LYS A 216 -7.55 10.59 -6.71
N ASN A 217 -8.84 10.32 -6.95
CA ASN A 217 -9.73 9.65 -6.01
C ASN A 217 -9.74 8.11 -6.21
N TRP A 218 -8.77 7.58 -6.93
CA TRP A 218 -8.54 6.15 -7.05
C TRP A 218 -7.24 5.76 -6.35
N ARG A 219 -7.28 4.68 -5.56
CA ARG A 219 -6.11 4.13 -4.88
C ARG A 219 -5.41 3.12 -5.79
N PRO A 220 -4.14 3.31 -6.14
CA PRO A 220 -3.37 2.30 -6.85
C PRO A 220 -3.00 1.13 -5.93
N VAL A 221 -3.18 -0.10 -6.42
CA VAL A 221 -2.70 -1.33 -5.78
C VAL A 221 -1.90 -2.13 -6.80
N SER A 222 -0.64 -2.43 -6.46
CA SER A 222 0.26 -3.16 -7.35
C SER A 222 0.09 -4.66 -7.17
N LEU A 223 -0.43 -5.34 -8.20
CA LEU A 223 -0.48 -6.79 -8.26
C LEU A 223 0.84 -7.29 -8.87
N MET A 224 1.71 -7.81 -8.01
CA MET A 224 3.03 -8.33 -8.37
C MET A 224 3.01 -9.87 -8.36
N CYS A 225 3.83 -10.47 -9.22
CA CYS A 225 4.10 -11.90 -9.22
C CYS A 225 4.62 -12.37 -7.87
N LEU A 226 4.37 -13.63 -7.51
CA LEU A 226 4.72 -14.11 -6.18
C LEU A 226 6.22 -14.27 -5.97
N ASP A 227 7.02 -14.54 -6.99
CA ASP A 227 8.49 -14.55 -6.89
C ASP A 227 9.01 -13.26 -6.25
N TYR A 228 8.58 -12.11 -6.79
CA TYR A 228 8.86 -10.80 -6.21
C TYR A 228 8.40 -10.71 -4.74
N LYS A 229 7.19 -11.22 -4.43
CA LYS A 229 6.64 -11.16 -3.07
C LYS A 229 7.39 -12.07 -2.10
N ILE A 230 7.93 -13.21 -2.55
CA ILE A 230 8.77 -14.10 -1.74
C ILE A 230 10.05 -13.37 -1.37
N LEU A 231 10.76 -12.80 -2.36
CA LEU A 231 11.99 -12.06 -2.12
C LEU A 231 11.76 -10.84 -1.21
N SER A 232 10.77 -10.00 -1.52
CA SER A 232 10.46 -8.83 -0.70
C SER A 232 9.96 -9.20 0.70
N LYS A 233 9.25 -10.32 0.88
CA LYS A 233 8.88 -10.84 2.20
C LYS A 233 10.09 -11.33 2.99
N CYS A 234 11.03 -12.00 2.33
CA CYS A 234 12.31 -12.40 2.93
C CYS A 234 13.08 -11.17 3.45
N LEU A 235 13.25 -10.15 2.61
CA LEU A 235 13.89 -8.89 3.00
C LEU A 235 13.12 -8.18 4.13
N ALA A 236 11.79 -8.21 4.09
CA ALA A 236 10.98 -7.59 5.12
C ALA A 236 11.20 -8.26 6.48
N ASN A 237 11.34 -9.59 6.49
CA ASN A 237 11.63 -10.37 7.69
C ASN A 237 13.04 -10.08 8.25
N ARG A 238 14.01 -9.72 7.41
CA ARG A 238 15.34 -9.26 7.85
C ARG A 238 15.27 -7.88 8.48
N LEU A 239 14.69 -6.90 7.77
CA LEU A 239 14.55 -5.54 8.29
C LEU A 239 13.78 -5.51 9.60
N LYS A 240 12.74 -6.33 9.73
CA LYS A 240 11.92 -6.46 10.93
C LYS A 240 12.75 -6.61 12.21
N LYS A 241 13.90 -7.29 12.15
CA LYS A 241 14.77 -7.55 13.31
C LYS A 241 15.47 -6.29 13.83
N ILE A 242 15.76 -5.32 12.97
CA ILE A 242 16.64 -4.18 13.29
C ILE A 242 15.94 -2.81 13.18
N LEU A 243 14.71 -2.75 12.65
CA LEU A 243 14.00 -1.48 12.48
C LEU A 243 13.89 -0.67 13.77
N HIS A 244 13.70 -1.32 14.92
CA HIS A 244 13.56 -0.68 16.22
C HIS A 244 14.83 0.07 16.68
N VAL A 245 15.99 -0.22 16.09
CA VAL A 245 17.26 0.43 16.40
C VAL A 245 17.30 1.85 15.84
N VAL A 246 16.86 2.00 14.59
CA VAL A 246 16.90 3.27 13.85
C VAL A 246 15.58 4.04 13.92
N VAL A 247 14.45 3.34 14.00
CA VAL A 247 13.11 3.93 14.13
C VAL A 247 12.74 4.04 15.61
N LYS A 248 12.65 5.28 16.11
CA LYS A 248 12.30 5.57 17.51
C LYS A 248 10.81 5.36 17.79
N SER A 249 10.43 5.38 19.07
CA SER A 249 9.14 4.92 19.58
C SER A 249 7.92 5.68 19.04
N GLU A 250 8.09 6.92 18.60
CA GLU A 250 7.01 7.78 18.10
C GLU A 250 6.46 7.31 16.76
N GLN A 251 7.23 6.54 15.98
CA GLN A 251 6.76 5.90 14.76
C GLN A 251 6.37 4.45 15.05
N THR A 252 5.07 4.16 14.95
CA THR A 252 4.54 2.83 15.29
C THR A 252 4.20 1.99 14.07
N TYR A 253 4.19 2.56 12.86
CA TYR A 253 3.84 1.84 11.64
C TYR A 253 4.90 0.83 11.20
N CYS A 254 4.46 -0.42 11.00
CA CYS A 254 5.28 -1.56 10.56
C CYS A 254 6.46 -1.90 11.48
N ILE A 255 6.47 -1.42 12.72
CA ILE A 255 7.49 -1.77 13.71
C ILE A 255 6.98 -2.87 14.65
N PRO A 256 7.74 -3.96 14.86
CA PRO A 256 7.30 -5.06 15.72
C PRO A 256 7.02 -4.60 17.16
N GLY A 257 5.91 -5.08 17.71
CA GLY A 257 5.52 -4.76 19.09
C GLY A 257 4.88 -3.39 19.28
N ARG A 258 4.76 -2.59 18.20
CA ARG A 258 4.07 -1.30 18.22
C ARG A 258 2.74 -1.39 17.49
N THR A 259 1.75 -0.65 17.97
CA THR A 259 0.38 -0.64 17.44
C THR A 259 -0.13 0.78 17.30
N ILE A 260 -1.15 0.97 16.47
CA ILE A 260 -1.85 2.26 16.35
C ILE A 260 -2.48 2.70 17.68
N MET A 261 -2.77 1.75 18.58
CA MET A 261 -3.33 2.04 19.90
C MET A 261 -2.34 2.83 20.75
N ASP A 262 -1.03 2.61 20.61
CA ASP A 262 -0.01 3.32 21.37
C ASP A 262 -0.05 4.82 21.07
N ASN A 263 -0.21 5.19 19.78
CA ASN A 263 -0.36 6.59 19.36
C ASN A 263 -1.66 7.20 19.89
N MET A 264 -2.76 6.43 19.88
CA MET A 264 -4.06 6.88 20.37
C MET A 264 -4.03 7.13 21.89
N PHE A 265 -3.42 6.22 22.66
CA PHE A 265 -3.27 6.39 24.11
C PHE A 265 -2.36 7.59 24.41
N LEU A 266 -1.25 7.74 23.70
CA LEU A 266 -0.37 8.90 23.85
C LEU A 266 -1.14 10.21 23.62
N MET A 267 -1.89 10.32 22.50
CA MET A 267 -2.67 11.52 22.20
C MET A 267 -3.70 11.82 23.30
N ARG A 268 -4.43 10.80 23.76
CA ARG A 268 -5.41 10.94 24.84
C ARG A 268 -4.75 11.41 26.14
N ASP A 269 -3.67 10.77 26.56
CA ASP A 269 -3.00 11.06 27.81
C ASP A 269 -2.39 12.47 27.79
N VAL A 270 -1.82 12.89 26.65
CA VAL A 270 -1.32 14.25 26.46
C VAL A 270 -2.45 15.28 26.58
N ILE A 271 -3.62 15.04 25.99
CA ILE A 271 -4.78 15.94 26.12
C ILE A 271 -5.26 15.99 27.58
N ASP A 272 -5.49 14.83 28.20
CA ASP A 272 -5.99 14.73 29.58
C ASP A 272 -5.04 15.43 30.56
N LEU A 273 -3.73 15.25 30.40
CA LEU A 273 -2.71 15.91 31.23
C LEU A 273 -2.62 17.41 30.96
N SER A 274 -2.78 17.85 29.71
CA SER A 274 -2.75 19.26 29.37
C SER A 274 -3.93 20.00 30.00
N ILE A 275 -5.13 19.41 29.97
CA ILE A 275 -6.33 19.96 30.62
C ILE A 275 -6.14 20.02 32.15
N ARG A 276 -5.68 18.92 32.77
CA ARG A 276 -5.54 18.84 34.24
C ARG A 276 -4.51 19.82 34.80
N ASN A 277 -3.44 20.09 34.05
CA ASN A 277 -2.35 20.95 34.48
C ASN A 277 -2.41 22.36 33.87
N ASN A 278 -3.49 22.69 33.15
CA ASN A 278 -3.67 23.95 32.43
C ASN A 278 -2.46 24.30 31.54
N LEU A 279 -2.04 23.35 30.70
CA LEU A 279 -0.94 23.50 29.76
C LEU A 279 -1.45 23.87 28.38
N ASP A 280 -0.77 24.83 27.77
CA ASP A 280 -1.03 25.26 26.40
C ASP A 280 -0.32 24.33 25.41
N VAL A 281 -1.10 23.60 24.62
CA VAL A 281 -0.58 22.63 23.64
C VAL A 281 -1.39 22.67 22.36
N GLY A 282 -0.71 22.91 21.25
CA GLY A 282 -1.27 22.82 19.91
C GLY A 282 -1.02 21.43 19.35
N PHE A 283 -2.03 20.81 18.76
CA PHE A 283 -1.92 19.55 18.06
C PHE A 283 -2.12 19.82 16.57
N LEU A 284 -1.15 19.42 15.76
CA LEU A 284 -1.21 19.59 14.31
C LEU A 284 -1.01 18.24 13.63
N SER A 285 -2.03 17.79 12.90
CA SER A 285 -2.01 16.60 12.06
C SER A 285 -1.60 16.99 10.64
N ILE A 286 -0.48 16.44 10.18
CA ILE A 286 0.09 16.66 8.86
C ILE A 286 -0.30 15.51 7.93
N ASP A 287 -1.02 15.84 6.85
CA ASP A 287 -1.37 14.91 5.76
C ASP A 287 -0.37 15.07 4.60
N GLN A 288 0.19 13.96 4.10
CA GLN A 288 1.08 13.96 2.94
C GLN A 288 0.32 13.58 1.66
N GLU A 289 0.56 14.31 0.57
CA GLU A 289 -0.04 14.00 -0.71
C GLU A 289 0.55 12.68 -1.26
N LYS A 290 -0.25 11.61 -1.35
CA LYS A 290 0.16 10.32 -1.95
C LYS A 290 1.53 9.83 -1.45
N ALA A 291 1.73 9.82 -0.13
CA ALA A 291 3.04 9.64 0.48
C ALA A 291 3.87 8.47 -0.08
N PHE A 292 3.27 7.29 -0.22
CA PHE A 292 3.93 6.10 -0.78
C PHE A 292 4.36 6.29 -2.23
N ASP A 293 3.56 6.98 -3.05
CA ASP A 293 3.80 7.10 -4.49
C ASP A 293 4.87 8.16 -4.81
N ARG A 294 5.20 9.06 -3.87
CA ARG A 294 6.14 10.17 -4.08
C ARG A 294 7.57 9.91 -3.62
N VAL A 295 7.82 8.86 -2.82
CA VAL A 295 9.16 8.56 -2.28
C VAL A 295 10.18 8.39 -3.42
N GLY A 296 11.15 9.29 -3.53
CA GLY A 296 12.25 9.15 -4.49
C GLY A 296 13.12 7.93 -4.19
N HIS A 297 13.47 7.14 -5.21
CA HIS A 297 14.31 5.94 -5.02
C HIS A 297 15.74 6.32 -4.61
N GLU A 298 16.31 7.35 -5.23
CA GLU A 298 17.63 7.87 -4.85
C GLU A 298 17.66 8.32 -3.39
N TYR A 299 16.68 9.12 -2.98
CA TYR A 299 16.49 9.52 -1.59
C TYR A 299 16.41 8.31 -0.65
N LEU A 300 15.57 7.32 -0.97
CA LEU A 300 15.44 6.10 -0.15
C LEU A 300 16.77 5.36 0.01
N PHE A 301 17.54 5.18 -1.06
CA PHE A 301 18.83 4.50 -0.99
C PHE A 301 19.86 5.29 -0.20
N THR A 302 19.88 6.62 -0.33
CA THR A 302 20.74 7.49 0.49
C THR A 302 20.37 7.40 1.96
N VAL A 303 19.08 7.43 2.31
CA VAL A 303 18.59 7.26 3.68
C VAL A 303 19.04 5.93 4.28
N LEU A 304 18.90 4.81 3.55
CA LEU A 304 19.39 3.50 3.99
C LEU A 304 20.91 3.51 4.23
N LYS A 305 21.67 4.13 3.33
CA LYS A 305 23.12 4.26 3.50
C LYS A 305 23.48 5.09 4.74
N THR A 306 22.76 6.19 4.99
CA THR A 306 23.00 7.06 6.14
C THR A 306 22.68 6.37 7.46
N PHE A 307 21.62 5.56 7.53
CA PHE A 307 21.33 4.71 8.69
C PHE A 307 22.37 3.59 8.91
N GLY A 308 23.32 3.41 7.99
CA GLY A 308 24.41 2.44 8.13
C GLY A 308 24.05 1.03 7.67
N PHE A 309 22.98 0.86 6.89
CA PHE A 309 22.71 -0.42 6.23
C PHE A 309 23.86 -0.79 5.29
N GLY A 310 24.17 -2.08 5.20
CA GLY A 310 25.25 -2.56 4.35
C GLY A 310 24.87 -2.68 2.87
N GLU A 311 25.90 -2.87 2.03
CA GLU A 311 25.74 -2.81 0.58
C GLU A 311 24.97 -4.01 0.04
N ASN A 312 25.01 -5.18 0.69
CA ASN A 312 24.28 -6.37 0.22
C ASN A 312 22.79 -6.15 0.39
N ILE A 313 22.33 -5.71 1.56
CA ILE A 313 20.90 -5.46 1.78
C ILE A 313 20.38 -4.30 0.93
N ILE A 314 21.18 -3.24 0.77
CA ILE A 314 20.83 -2.13 -0.13
C ILE A 314 20.72 -2.62 -1.57
N SER A 315 21.66 -3.44 -2.05
CA SER A 315 21.64 -4.00 -3.40
C SER A 315 20.42 -4.88 -3.65
N TRP A 316 20.05 -5.73 -2.69
CA TRP A 316 18.81 -6.50 -2.77
C TRP A 316 17.57 -5.61 -2.90
N ILE A 317 17.50 -4.51 -2.14
CA ILE A 317 16.38 -3.57 -2.23
C ILE A 317 16.40 -2.86 -3.59
N LYS A 318 17.56 -2.40 -4.07
CA LYS A 318 17.72 -1.75 -5.38
C LYS A 318 17.18 -2.62 -6.51
N ILE A 319 17.52 -3.90 -6.51
CA ILE A 319 17.06 -4.88 -7.51
C ILE A 319 15.53 -4.93 -7.62
N LEU A 320 14.78 -4.69 -6.53
CA LEU A 320 13.30 -4.66 -6.56
C LEU A 320 12.72 -3.46 -7.32
N TYR A 321 13.51 -2.40 -7.49
CA TYR A 321 13.10 -1.14 -8.14
C TYR A 321 13.80 -0.93 -9.49
N GLU A 322 14.88 -1.65 -9.77
CA GLU A 322 15.58 -1.63 -11.06
C GLU A 322 14.63 -2.03 -12.21
N ASP A 323 14.56 -1.18 -13.24
CA ASP A 323 13.65 -1.31 -14.40
C ASP A 323 12.19 -1.65 -14.06
N ALA A 324 11.75 -1.26 -12.86
CA ALA A 324 10.39 -1.42 -12.42
C ALA A 324 9.41 -0.72 -13.36
N SER A 325 8.34 -1.42 -13.74
CA SER A 325 7.25 -0.82 -14.52
C SER A 325 5.87 -1.32 -14.09
N VAL A 326 4.85 -0.52 -14.35
CA VAL A 326 3.46 -0.84 -14.05
C VAL A 326 2.61 -0.83 -15.31
N MET A 327 1.66 -1.76 -15.40
CA MET A 327 0.64 -1.80 -16.44
C MET A 327 -0.72 -1.48 -15.82
N LEU A 328 -1.34 -0.41 -16.29
CA LEU A 328 -2.59 0.10 -15.75
C LEU A 328 -3.78 -0.74 -16.22
N LYS A 329 -4.61 -1.18 -15.28
CA LYS A 329 -5.84 -1.93 -15.58
C LYS A 329 -7.05 -0.99 -15.59
N ILE A 330 -7.45 -0.52 -16.77
CA ILE A 330 -8.63 0.35 -16.98
C ILE A 330 -9.46 -0.16 -18.16
N GLY A 331 -10.78 -0.12 -18.00
CA GLY A 331 -11.73 -0.46 -19.08
C GLY A 331 -11.59 -1.90 -19.57
N GLY A 332 -11.27 -2.83 -18.67
CA GLY A 332 -11.12 -4.26 -18.98
C GLY A 332 -9.82 -4.67 -19.67
N GLY A 333 -8.94 -3.72 -20.01
CA GLY A 333 -7.64 -3.97 -20.65
C GLY A 333 -6.46 -3.54 -19.79
N LEU A 334 -5.25 -3.95 -20.21
CA LEU A 334 -3.98 -3.46 -19.67
C LEU A 334 -3.39 -2.40 -20.60
N SER A 335 -2.74 -1.38 -20.03
CA SER A 335 -1.97 -0.40 -20.78
C SER A 335 -0.61 -0.96 -21.24
N CYS A 336 0.11 -0.18 -22.04
CA CYS A 336 1.56 -0.34 -22.17
C CYS A 336 2.26 -0.13 -20.81
N PRO A 337 3.45 -0.71 -20.60
CA PRO A 337 4.22 -0.51 -19.38
C PRO A 337 4.61 0.96 -19.17
N ILE A 338 4.45 1.44 -17.94
CA ILE A 338 4.85 2.76 -17.48
C ILE A 338 6.05 2.57 -16.54
N PRO A 339 7.23 3.14 -16.85
CA PRO A 339 8.38 3.09 -15.95
C PRO A 339 8.07 3.73 -14.59
N VAL A 340 8.55 3.12 -13.52
CA VAL A 340 8.41 3.63 -12.14
C VAL A 340 9.77 4.12 -11.67
N LYS A 341 9.96 5.45 -11.62
CA LYS A 341 11.22 6.08 -11.18
C LYS A 341 11.15 6.65 -9.76
N ARG A 342 9.95 6.69 -9.18
CA ARG A 342 9.72 6.98 -7.76
C ARG A 342 8.48 6.24 -7.26
N GLY A 343 8.36 6.18 -5.94
CA GLY A 343 7.26 5.55 -5.23
C GLY A 343 7.60 4.13 -4.79
N ILE A 344 7.08 3.76 -3.63
CA ILE A 344 7.16 2.43 -3.06
C ILE A 344 5.86 1.67 -3.34
N ARG A 345 5.98 0.39 -3.71
CA ARG A 345 4.86 -0.39 -4.26
C ARG A 345 3.82 -0.74 -3.20
N GLN A 346 2.63 -0.14 -3.28
CA GLN A 346 1.51 -0.53 -2.41
C GLN A 346 1.10 -1.99 -2.64
N GLY A 347 1.10 -2.79 -1.58
CA GLY A 347 0.85 -4.23 -1.61
C GLY A 347 2.12 -5.10 -1.58
N CYS A 348 3.31 -4.49 -1.56
CA CYS A 348 4.57 -5.17 -1.30
C CYS A 348 4.78 -5.38 0.21
N PRO A 349 5.18 -6.60 0.66
CA PRO A 349 5.50 -6.88 2.06
C PRO A 349 6.55 -5.96 2.68
N LEU A 350 7.51 -5.49 1.88
CA LEU A 350 8.63 -4.66 2.31
C LEU A 350 8.29 -3.17 2.38
N SER A 351 7.31 -2.71 1.59
CA SER A 351 7.10 -1.27 1.37
C SER A 351 6.72 -0.50 2.63
N GLY A 352 5.98 -1.11 3.57
CA GLY A 352 5.64 -0.43 4.83
C GLY A 352 6.88 -0.07 5.64
N GLN A 353 7.85 -0.98 5.73
CA GLN A 353 9.11 -0.77 6.45
C GLN A 353 10.03 0.24 5.76
N LEU A 354 10.09 0.20 4.42
CA LEU A 354 10.83 1.20 3.65
C LEU A 354 10.22 2.59 3.80
N TYR A 355 8.89 2.69 3.91
CA TYR A 355 8.24 3.96 4.20
C TYR A 355 8.63 4.49 5.59
N SER A 356 8.55 3.64 6.63
CA SER A 356 8.95 4.03 7.99
C SER A 356 10.39 4.52 8.03
N LEU A 357 11.30 3.87 7.29
CA LEU A 357 12.68 4.33 7.16
C LEU A 357 12.79 5.66 6.37
N ALA A 358 12.02 5.83 5.29
CA ALA A 358 12.06 7.03 4.47
C ALA A 358 11.59 8.29 5.23
N ILE A 359 10.60 8.16 6.13
CA ILE A 359 10.09 9.30 6.91
C ILE A 359 10.88 9.56 8.20
N GLU A 360 11.57 8.57 8.74
CA GLU A 360 12.28 8.68 10.02
C GLU A 360 13.27 9.88 10.12
N PRO A 361 13.99 10.28 9.05
CA PRO A 361 14.83 11.47 9.11
C PRO A 361 14.06 12.75 9.45
N LEU A 362 12.85 12.92 8.91
CA LEU A 362 11.96 14.04 9.26
C LEU A 362 11.59 13.98 10.75
N LEU A 363 11.19 12.80 11.22
CA LEU A 363 10.78 12.60 12.61
C LEU A 363 11.94 12.86 13.58
N CYS A 364 13.16 12.48 13.21
CA CYS A 364 14.36 12.76 13.99
C CYS A 364 14.65 14.25 14.12
N LYS A 365 14.56 15.01 13.02
CA LYS A 365 14.76 16.46 13.07
C LYS A 365 13.71 17.16 13.91
N LEU A 366 12.44 16.83 13.68
CA LEU A 366 11.33 17.40 14.45
C LEU A 366 11.49 17.09 15.94
N ARG A 367 11.84 15.85 16.29
CA ARG A 367 12.08 15.46 17.69
C ARG A 367 13.19 16.28 18.36
N ASN A 368 14.28 16.52 17.64
CA ASN A 368 15.47 17.19 18.20
C ASN A 368 15.33 18.71 18.26
N GLU A 369 14.62 19.32 17.31
CA GLU A 369 14.51 20.78 17.16
C GLU A 369 13.25 21.35 17.81
N LEU A 370 12.14 20.61 17.85
CA LEU A 370 10.90 21.10 18.48
C LEU A 370 11.03 21.10 20.00
N GLN A 371 10.43 22.11 20.63
CA GLN A 371 10.29 22.15 22.07
C GLN A 371 9.27 21.11 22.53
N GLY A 372 8.11 21.07 21.84
CA GLY A 372 7.03 20.15 22.16
C GLY A 372 6.47 20.36 23.58
N LEU A 373 5.73 19.37 24.07
CA LEU A 373 5.20 19.37 25.42
C LEU A 373 6.19 18.75 26.41
N MET A 374 6.43 19.46 27.51
CA MET A 374 7.05 18.91 28.72
C MET A 374 5.99 18.78 29.81
N ILE A 375 5.93 17.62 30.47
CA ILE A 375 5.00 17.39 31.56
C ILE A 375 5.61 17.96 32.86
N PRO A 376 4.92 18.87 33.56
CA PRO A 376 5.38 19.38 34.86
C PRO A 376 5.57 18.24 35.87
N GLY A 377 6.70 18.26 36.58
CA GLY A 377 7.03 17.26 37.60
C GLY A 377 7.68 15.98 37.07
N ASP A 378 7.83 15.83 35.74
CA ASP A 378 8.64 14.77 35.15
C ASP A 378 10.12 15.18 35.07
N ASN A 379 10.92 14.62 35.98
CA ASN A 379 12.37 14.85 36.01
C ASN A 379 13.15 14.04 34.96
N SER A 380 12.46 13.22 34.14
CA SER A 380 13.11 12.47 33.06
C SER A 380 13.59 13.36 31.90
N GLY A 381 13.07 14.59 31.82
CA GLY A 381 13.34 15.52 30.71
C GLY A 381 12.73 15.07 29.38
N LEU A 382 11.77 14.14 29.41
CA LEU A 382 11.10 13.62 28.23
C LEU A 382 10.23 14.70 27.58
N ARG A 383 10.39 14.87 26.26
CA ARG A 383 9.64 15.84 25.45
C ARG A 383 8.74 15.09 24.48
N TYR A 384 7.47 15.44 24.48
CA TYR A 384 6.49 14.92 23.53
C TYR A 384 6.32 15.93 22.41
N SER A 385 6.94 15.68 21.25
CA SER A 385 6.90 16.60 20.10
C SER A 385 6.27 15.98 18.85
N VAL A 386 6.35 14.65 18.69
CA VAL A 386 5.87 13.97 17.48
C VAL A 386 5.21 12.63 17.82
N SER A 387 4.19 12.25 17.06
CA SER A 387 3.58 10.92 17.04
C SER A 387 3.19 10.57 15.60
N ALA A 388 3.67 9.45 15.07
CA ALA A 388 3.50 9.10 13.66
C ALA A 388 2.98 7.68 13.46
N TYR A 389 2.06 7.52 12.51
CA TYR A 389 1.61 6.23 12.00
C TYR A 389 1.56 6.28 10.47
N ALA A 390 2.58 5.72 9.83
CA ALA A 390 2.78 5.84 8.39
C ALA A 390 2.84 7.33 8.01
N ASP A 391 1.99 7.77 7.07
CA ASP A 391 1.94 9.12 6.54
C ASP A 391 1.20 10.12 7.45
N ASP A 392 0.44 9.63 8.43
CA ASP A 392 -0.23 10.46 9.44
C ASP A 392 0.78 10.86 10.52
N VAL A 393 1.18 12.14 10.52
CA VAL A 393 2.13 12.70 11.49
C VAL A 393 1.45 13.75 12.34
N ASN A 394 1.35 13.49 13.65
CA ASN A 394 0.85 14.41 14.64
C ASN A 394 2.01 15.12 15.34
N ILE A 395 1.89 16.42 15.51
CA ILE A 395 2.92 17.28 16.07
C ILE A 395 2.34 18.05 17.25
N PHE A 396 3.05 18.01 18.37
CA PHE A 396 2.72 18.76 19.58
C PHE A 396 3.52 20.06 19.57
N ILE A 397 2.84 21.18 19.71
CA ILE A 397 3.38 22.53 19.52
C ILE A 397 3.22 23.29 20.84
N SER A 398 4.32 23.82 21.36
CA SER A 398 4.28 24.69 22.55
C SER A 398 4.15 26.18 22.23
N GLY A 399 4.45 26.59 20.99
CA GLY A 399 4.46 28.00 20.62
C GLY A 399 4.80 28.28 19.16
N GLN A 400 4.92 29.56 18.80
CA GLN A 400 5.16 29.99 17.41
C GLN A 400 6.49 29.50 16.84
N ASN A 401 7.52 29.37 17.69
CA ASN A 401 8.84 28.89 17.27
C ASN A 401 8.77 27.45 16.73
N ASP A 402 7.97 26.58 17.36
CA ASP A 402 7.76 25.21 16.91
C ASP A 402 7.10 25.16 15.51
N ILE A 403 6.15 26.07 15.21
CA ILE A 403 5.59 26.19 13.86
C ILE A 403 6.66 26.59 12.83
N GLN A 404 7.53 27.54 13.17
CA GLN A 404 8.59 28.00 12.26
C GLN A 404 9.59 26.87 11.98
N ILE A 405 10.00 26.13 13.02
CA ILE A 405 10.87 24.96 12.91
C ILE A 405 10.21 23.86 12.07
N LEU A 406 8.92 23.61 12.29
CA LEU A 406 8.15 22.65 11.51
C LEU A 406 8.14 23.01 10.03
N CYS A 407 7.73 24.24 9.68
CA CYS A 407 7.66 24.67 8.28
C CYS A 407 9.03 24.62 7.59
N LYS A 408 10.09 25.00 8.29
CA LYS A 408 11.47 24.90 7.79
C LYS A 408 11.85 23.45 7.49
N ASN A 409 11.59 22.52 8.41
CA ASN A 409 11.92 21.11 8.25
C ASN A 409 11.07 20.41 7.19
N LEU A 410 9.78 20.74 7.08
CA LEU A 410 8.91 20.25 6.01
C LEU A 410 9.40 20.72 4.64
N ASN A 411 9.74 21.99 4.48
CA ASN A 411 10.26 22.52 3.21
C ASN A 411 11.58 21.81 2.81
N LEU A 412 12.49 21.61 3.78
CA LEU A 412 13.73 20.87 3.54
C LEU A 412 13.45 19.41 3.16
N TYR A 413 12.48 18.77 3.81
CA TYR A 413 12.07 17.39 3.50
C TYR A 413 11.44 17.28 2.10
N GLU A 414 10.57 18.20 1.70
CA GLU A 414 9.96 18.22 0.36
C GLU A 414 11.03 18.32 -0.74
N LYS A 415 12.02 19.21 -0.56
CA LYS A 415 13.16 19.37 -1.49
C LYS A 415 14.07 18.14 -1.55
N SER A 416 14.25 17.45 -0.42
CA SER A 416 15.18 16.31 -0.30
C SER A 416 14.57 14.99 -0.76
N SER A 417 13.26 14.79 -0.55
CA SER A 417 12.61 13.48 -0.70
C SER A 417 11.60 13.38 -1.85
N SER A 418 11.28 14.51 -2.50
CA SER A 418 10.13 14.67 -3.41
C SER A 418 8.75 14.50 -2.78
N ALA A 419 8.67 14.40 -1.44
CA ALA A 419 7.42 14.41 -0.70
C ALA A 419 6.71 15.76 -0.86
N LYS A 420 5.42 15.79 -0.52
CA LYS A 420 4.62 17.00 -0.55
C LYS A 420 3.55 16.95 0.53
N VAL A 421 3.42 18.02 1.29
CA VAL A 421 2.36 18.21 2.29
C VAL A 421 1.07 18.64 1.60
N ASN A 422 -0.04 18.12 2.09
CA ASN A 422 -1.37 18.45 1.65
C ASN A 422 -2.07 19.33 2.70
N TRP A 423 -1.70 20.60 2.72
CA TRP A 423 -2.18 21.59 3.69
C TRP A 423 -3.71 21.69 3.79
N ALA A 424 -4.44 21.40 2.70
CA ALA A 424 -5.90 21.41 2.68
C ALA A 424 -6.55 20.26 3.47
N LYS A 425 -5.77 19.24 3.84
CA LYS A 425 -6.21 18.12 4.69
C LYS A 425 -5.48 18.04 6.02
N CYS A 426 -4.47 18.88 6.22
CA CYS A 426 -3.93 19.07 7.55
C CYS A 426 -5.03 19.66 8.44
N ASP A 427 -4.99 19.33 9.72
CA ASP A 427 -5.94 19.81 10.70
C ASP A 427 -5.21 20.06 12.02
N GLY A 428 -5.74 20.96 12.83
CA GLY A 428 -5.14 21.23 14.13
C GLY A 428 -6.14 21.73 15.15
N PHE A 429 -5.92 21.37 16.41
CA PHE A 429 -6.71 21.86 17.54
C PHE A 429 -5.77 22.28 18.67
N ALA A 430 -6.19 23.28 19.45
CA ALA A 430 -5.43 23.80 20.58
C ALA A 430 -6.14 23.43 21.89
N VAL A 431 -5.34 23.05 22.88
CA VAL A 431 -5.77 22.77 24.25
C VAL A 431 -5.05 23.75 25.18
N GLY A 432 -5.68 24.12 26.27
CA GLY A 432 -5.18 25.14 27.21
C GLY A 432 -5.86 26.49 27.03
N SER A 433 -5.54 27.43 27.91
CA SER A 433 -6.18 28.73 27.96
C SER A 433 -5.51 29.75 27.02
N TRP A 434 -4.23 29.55 26.66
CA TRP A 434 -3.45 30.43 25.79
C TRP A 434 -3.51 31.90 26.23
N ASP A 435 -3.49 32.11 27.55
CA ASP A 435 -3.74 33.39 28.21
C ASP A 435 -2.59 34.38 27.98
N GLY A 436 -2.65 35.11 26.85
CA GLY A 436 -1.75 36.22 26.56
C GLY A 436 -1.65 36.53 25.06
N THR A 437 -1.17 35.58 24.28
CA THR A 437 -0.92 35.75 22.82
C THR A 437 -1.92 35.00 21.94
N GLY A 438 -2.78 34.17 22.53
CA GLY A 438 -3.58 33.19 21.79
C GLY A 438 -2.73 32.05 21.22
N PRO A 439 -3.37 31.06 20.59
CA PRO A 439 -2.66 29.92 20.02
C PRO A 439 -1.81 30.34 18.80
N PRO A 440 -0.73 29.60 18.48
CA PRO A 440 0.21 29.97 17.43
C PRO A 440 -0.45 30.16 16.06
N GLN A 441 0.05 31.06 15.24
CA GLN A 441 -0.39 31.18 13.86
C GLN A 441 0.04 29.96 13.05
N LEU A 442 -0.94 29.23 12.51
CA LEU A 442 -0.73 28.08 11.65
C LEU A 442 -0.37 28.51 10.20
N PRO A 443 0.39 27.67 9.46
CA PRO A 443 0.80 27.95 8.09
C PRO A 443 -0.32 27.78 7.07
N GLU A 444 -0.13 28.32 5.86
CA GLU A 444 -0.95 28.06 4.66
C GLU A 444 -2.47 28.26 4.84
N GLY A 445 -2.85 29.18 5.74
CA GLY A 445 -4.25 29.54 6.00
C GLY A 445 -5.03 28.53 6.86
N LEU A 446 -4.34 27.55 7.46
CA LEU A 446 -4.92 26.66 8.46
C LEU A 446 -5.42 27.46 9.66
N LYS A 447 -6.49 26.96 10.29
CA LYS A 447 -7.08 27.53 11.48
C LYS A 447 -7.23 26.43 12.52
N TRP A 448 -7.03 26.79 13.78
CA TRP A 448 -7.35 25.90 14.88
C TRP A 448 -8.85 25.58 14.86
N GLY A 449 -9.17 24.29 14.92
CA GLY A 449 -10.51 23.81 15.19
C GLY A 449 -11.00 24.36 16.53
N LYS A 450 -12.27 24.78 16.56
CA LYS A 450 -12.94 25.15 17.82
C LYS A 450 -13.44 23.89 18.50
N GLU A 451 -12.76 23.52 19.58
CA GLU A 451 -13.11 22.49 20.57
C GLU A 451 -13.18 21.04 20.05
N GLY A 452 -12.42 20.16 20.70
CA GLY A 452 -12.61 18.71 20.69
C GLY A 452 -13.25 18.27 22.00
#